data_AF-A0A6D2C408-F1
#
_entry.id   AF-A0A6D2C408-F1
#
_cell.length_a   1.000
_cell.length_b   1.000
_cell.length_c   1.000
_cell.angle_alpha   90.00
_cell.angle_beta   90.00
_cell.angle_gamma   90.00
#
_symmetry.space_group_name_H-M   'P 1'
#
loop_
_entity.id
_entity.type
_entity.pdbx_description
1 polymer ?
#
loop_
_entity_poly.entity_id
_entity_poly.type
_entity_poly.pdbx_seq_one_letter_code
_entity_poly.pdbx_strand_id
1 'polypeptide(L)'
;MINRLKDNAELAMAAYGYFHLADSKYDFNKDEIDKRRLKYFREIKAKELGGDLDENTYPTHADILNIEYKYFKDKNSKPQDSWYHKHFLGGDFSPTQSKRFFEKYDLLKHCPNTHSGFSATLFKDTKADSKDSEYILAIRGTEFKLEQIQDLLNDYYIGTNNDRKAA
;
A
#
# COMPACT_ATOMS: atom_id res chain seq x y z
N MET A 1 22.76 -6.06 15.82
CA MET A 1 22.79 -6.16 14.34
C MET A 1 21.47 -6.69 13.78
N ILE A 2 20.91 -7.79 14.31
CA ILE A 2 19.65 -8.39 13.83
C ILE A 2 18.45 -7.41 13.88
N ASN A 3 18.26 -6.67 14.98
CA ASN A 3 17.13 -5.74 15.11
C ASN A 3 17.19 -4.58 14.11
N ARG A 4 18.38 -4.02 13.85
CA ARG A 4 18.54 -2.91 12.89
C ARG A 4 18.23 -3.35 11.45
N LEU A 5 18.61 -4.58 11.07
CA LEU A 5 18.27 -5.13 9.76
C LEU A 5 16.75 -5.29 9.60
N LYS A 6 16.10 -5.83 10.64
CA LYS A 6 14.63 -5.98 10.67
C LYS A 6 13.94 -4.62 10.55
N ASP A 7 14.35 -3.65 11.36
CA ASP A 7 13.77 -2.31 11.38
C ASP A 7 13.88 -1.63 10.01
N ASN A 8 15.05 -1.73 9.36
CA ASN A 8 15.25 -1.20 8.01
C ASN A 8 14.39 -1.90 6.96
N ALA A 9 14.19 -3.22 7.07
CA ALA A 9 13.32 -3.97 6.17
C ALA A 9 11.86 -3.55 6.33
N GLU A 10 11.40 -3.34 7.57
CA GLU A 10 10.05 -2.82 7.86
C GLU A 10 9.89 -1.40 7.30
N LEU A 11 10.86 -0.50 7.48
CA LEU A 11 10.82 0.85 6.90
C LEU A 11 10.74 0.82 5.36
N ALA A 12 11.51 -0.04 4.71
CA ALA A 12 11.49 -0.19 3.26
C ALA A 12 10.13 -0.69 2.75
N MET A 13 9.54 -1.66 3.46
CA MET A 13 8.22 -2.22 3.12
C MET A 13 7.09 -1.22 3.42
N ALA A 14 7.18 -0.47 4.53
CA ALA A 14 6.25 0.61 4.85
C ALA A 14 6.26 1.74 3.82
N ALA A 15 7.37 1.96 3.10
CA ALA A 15 7.44 2.95 2.01
C ALA A 15 6.48 2.65 0.85
N TYR A 16 6.01 1.40 0.72
CA TYR A 16 4.99 1.01 -0.26
C TYR A 16 3.55 1.32 0.17
N GLY A 17 3.32 1.75 1.41
CA GLY A 17 2.00 2.06 1.94
C GLY A 17 1.31 3.24 1.26
N TYR A 18 0.02 3.08 0.95
CA TYR A 18 -0.83 4.14 0.37
C TYR A 18 -1.33 5.13 1.44
N PHE A 19 -0.42 5.77 2.16
CA PHE A 19 -0.76 6.60 3.34
C PHE A 19 -1.62 7.84 3.02
N HIS A 20 -1.67 8.25 1.76
CA HIS A 20 -2.60 9.30 1.33
C HIS A 20 -4.07 8.95 1.60
N LEU A 21 -4.42 7.66 1.70
CA LEU A 21 -5.77 7.20 2.07
C LEU A 21 -6.13 7.45 3.54
N ALA A 22 -5.13 7.70 4.39
CA ALA A 22 -5.34 8.06 5.80
C ALA A 22 -5.27 9.57 6.04
N ASP A 23 -5.03 10.38 5.00
CA ASP A 23 -5.00 11.84 5.10
C ASP A 23 -6.42 12.38 5.27
N SER A 24 -6.64 13.24 6.26
CA SER A 24 -7.95 13.87 6.51
C SER A 24 -8.43 14.75 5.37
N LYS A 25 -7.54 15.18 4.47
CA LYS A 25 -7.86 15.98 3.28
C LYS A 25 -8.13 15.13 2.04
N TYR A 26 -8.00 13.81 2.13
CA TYR A 26 -8.19 12.94 0.98
C TYR A 26 -9.67 12.84 0.58
N ASP A 27 -9.97 13.19 -0.67
CA ASP A 27 -11.31 13.03 -1.21
C ASP A 27 -11.53 11.63 -1.77
N PHE A 28 -12.28 10.81 -1.03
CA PHE A 28 -12.70 9.48 -1.46
C PHE A 28 -13.79 9.51 -2.54
N ASN A 29 -14.41 10.66 -2.84
CA ASN A 29 -15.42 10.79 -3.88
C ASN A 29 -14.86 11.02 -5.28
N LYS A 30 -13.54 11.21 -5.40
CA LYS A 30 -12.88 11.51 -6.67
C LYS A 30 -13.06 10.44 -7.74
N ASP A 31 -13.21 9.17 -7.34
CA ASP A 31 -13.46 8.05 -8.23
C ASP A 31 -14.28 6.94 -7.56
N GLU A 32 -14.91 6.08 -8.38
CA GLU A 32 -15.78 4.99 -7.90
C GLU A 32 -15.03 3.91 -7.10
N ILE A 33 -13.72 3.75 -7.34
CA ILE A 33 -12.92 2.75 -6.64
C ILE A 33 -12.68 3.21 -5.21
N ASP A 34 -12.36 4.49 -5.00
CA ASP A 34 -12.13 5.05 -3.68
C ASP A 34 -13.41 5.14 -2.85
N LYS A 35 -14.54 5.47 -3.47
CA LYS A 35 -15.87 5.32 -2.83
C LYS A 35 -16.09 3.90 -2.34
N ARG A 36 -15.79 2.91 -3.21
CA ARG A 36 -15.89 1.48 -2.87
C ARG A 36 -14.92 1.10 -1.74
N ARG A 37 -13.66 1.59 -1.75
CA ARG A 37 -12.67 1.33 -0.69
C ARG A 37 -13.19 1.81 0.66
N LEU A 38 -13.64 3.06 0.74
CA LEU A 38 -14.11 3.64 2.00
C LEU A 38 -15.35 2.92 2.53
N LYS A 39 -16.33 2.66 1.67
CA LYS A 39 -17.53 1.90 2.04
C LYS A 39 -17.17 0.51 2.57
N TYR A 40 -16.31 -0.21 1.85
CA TYR A 40 -15.88 -1.54 2.23
C TYR A 40 -15.12 -1.56 3.56
N PHE A 41 -14.26 -0.55 3.81
CA PHE A 41 -13.57 -0.40 5.09
C PHE A 41 -14.55 -0.26 6.26
N ARG A 42 -15.55 0.61 6.12
CA ARG A 42 -16.56 0.86 7.15
C ARG A 42 -17.40 -0.38 7.45
N GLU A 43 -17.78 -1.12 6.41
CA GLU A 43 -18.49 -2.41 6.56
C GLU A 43 -17.69 -3.43 7.37
N ILE A 44 -16.37 -3.51 7.12
CA ILE A 44 -15.51 -4.40 7.90
C ILE A 44 -15.41 -3.93 9.35
N LYS A 45 -15.17 -2.65 9.60
CA LYS A 45 -15.04 -2.10 10.97
C LYS A 45 -16.33 -2.25 11.78
N ALA A 46 -17.48 -1.98 11.17
CA ALA A 46 -18.79 -2.20 11.79
C ALA A 46 -18.96 -3.67 12.22
N LYS A 47 -18.58 -4.62 11.34
CA LYS A 47 -18.62 -6.06 11.65
C LYS A 47 -17.64 -6.47 12.74
N GLU A 48 -16.43 -5.91 12.75
CA GLU A 48 -15.40 -6.18 13.79
C GLU A 48 -15.84 -5.66 15.17
N LEU A 49 -16.50 -4.50 15.22
CA LEU A 49 -16.96 -3.85 16.45
C LEU A 49 -18.35 -4.31 16.90
N GLY A 50 -19.07 -5.06 16.07
CA GLY A 50 -20.45 -5.48 16.34
C GLY A 50 -21.45 -4.31 16.37
N GLY A 51 -21.15 -3.23 15.64
CA GLY A 51 -21.94 -2.00 15.62
C GLY A 51 -22.46 -1.63 14.23
N ASP A 52 -23.14 -0.49 14.15
CA ASP A 52 -23.61 0.08 12.90
C ASP A 52 -22.46 0.73 12.10
N LEU A 53 -22.74 1.04 10.83
CA LEU A 53 -21.82 1.78 9.97
C LEU A 53 -21.59 3.19 10.54
N ASP A 54 -20.35 3.50 10.90
CA ASP A 54 -19.93 4.85 11.25
C ASP A 54 -19.36 5.57 10.02
N GLU A 55 -20.02 6.65 9.61
CA GLU A 55 -19.59 7.48 8.48
C GLU A 55 -18.33 8.31 8.78
N ASN A 56 -17.92 8.42 10.04
CA ASN A 56 -16.68 9.08 10.45
C ASN A 56 -15.49 8.13 10.56
N THR A 57 -15.69 6.84 10.26
CA THR A 57 -14.62 5.85 10.25
C THR A 57 -13.80 5.96 8.96
N TYR A 58 -12.50 6.21 9.12
CA TYR A 58 -11.50 6.29 8.05
C TYR A 58 -10.30 5.39 8.36
N PRO A 59 -9.57 4.91 7.34
CA PRO A 59 -8.37 4.11 7.55
C PRO A 59 -7.30 4.88 8.34
N THR A 60 -6.71 4.22 9.33
CA THR A 60 -5.51 4.73 10.01
C THR A 60 -4.23 4.31 9.27
N HIS A 61 -3.09 4.93 9.56
CA HIS A 61 -1.81 4.50 8.98
C HIS A 61 -1.50 3.02 9.23
N ALA A 62 -1.88 2.48 10.40
CA ALA A 62 -1.72 1.07 10.71
C ALA A 62 -2.63 0.18 9.84
N ASP A 63 -3.87 0.59 9.60
CA ASP A 63 -4.78 -0.13 8.69
C ASP A 63 -4.22 -0.17 7.26
N ILE A 64 -3.58 0.91 6.80
CA ILE A 64 -2.94 0.95 5.47
C ILE A 64 -1.86 -0.12 5.31
N LEU A 65 -1.07 -0.38 6.35
CA LEU A 65 -0.02 -1.41 6.30
C LEU A 65 -0.53 -2.81 6.61
N ASN A 66 -1.73 -2.98 7.17
CA ASN A 66 -2.23 -4.29 7.57
C ASN A 66 -2.65 -5.14 6.36
N ILE A 67 -2.06 -6.34 6.25
CA ILE A 67 -2.31 -7.34 5.21
C ILE A 67 -3.76 -7.80 5.15
N GLU A 68 -4.51 -7.72 6.26
CA GLU A 68 -5.93 -8.06 6.28
C GLU A 68 -6.77 -7.14 5.38
N TYR A 69 -6.26 -5.94 5.11
CA TYR A 69 -6.86 -4.93 4.24
C TYR A 69 -6.14 -4.81 2.88
N LYS A 70 -5.31 -5.80 2.51
CA LYS A 70 -4.61 -5.82 1.22
C LYS A 70 -5.56 -5.86 0.03
N TYR A 71 -6.55 -6.76 0.10
CA TYR A 71 -7.48 -7.06 -0.98
C TYR A 71 -8.94 -6.90 -0.53
N PHE A 72 -9.81 -6.57 -1.50
CA PHE A 72 -11.24 -6.78 -1.32
C PHE A 72 -11.50 -8.27 -1.12
N LYS A 73 -12.45 -8.63 -0.25
CA LYS A 73 -12.91 -10.01 -0.10
C LYS A 73 -14.24 -10.21 -0.80
N ASP A 74 -14.46 -11.40 -1.35
CA ASP A 74 -15.75 -11.80 -1.89
C ASP A 74 -16.75 -12.13 -0.77
N LYS A 75 -17.98 -12.51 -1.14
CA LYS A 75 -19.02 -12.96 -0.20
C LYS A 75 -18.63 -14.17 0.66
N ASN A 76 -17.65 -14.96 0.22
CA ASN A 76 -17.12 -16.11 0.94
C ASN A 76 -15.87 -15.75 1.78
N SER A 77 -15.58 -14.46 1.94
CA SER A 77 -14.38 -13.94 2.61
C SER A 77 -13.05 -14.32 1.95
N LYS A 78 -13.07 -14.74 0.67
CA LYS A 78 -11.85 -15.03 -0.09
C LYS A 78 -11.27 -13.73 -0.66
N PRO A 79 -9.95 -13.52 -0.59
CA PRO A 79 -9.30 -12.37 -1.21
C PRO A 79 -9.54 -12.35 -2.73
N GLN A 80 -9.95 -11.20 -3.25
CA GLN A 80 -9.99 -10.90 -4.68
C GLN A 80 -8.58 -10.52 -5.14
N ASP A 81 -7.66 -11.47 -5.02
CA ASP A 81 -6.27 -11.36 -5.49
C ASP A 81 -6.20 -11.84 -6.95
N SER A 82 -6.32 -10.89 -7.87
CA SER A 82 -6.21 -11.15 -9.30
C SER A 82 -5.35 -10.07 -9.93
N TRP A 83 -4.64 -10.43 -10.99
CA TRP A 83 -3.84 -9.51 -11.82
C TRP A 83 -4.63 -8.27 -12.28
N TYR A 84 -5.95 -8.38 -12.39
CA TYR A 84 -6.86 -7.32 -12.85
C TYR A 84 -7.55 -6.55 -11.73
N HIS A 85 -7.31 -6.87 -10.46
CA HIS A 85 -8.00 -6.25 -9.33
C HIS A 85 -7.10 -5.22 -8.64
N LYS A 86 -7.60 -3.98 -8.53
CA LYS A 86 -6.94 -2.94 -7.73
C LYS A 86 -6.91 -3.35 -6.26
N HIS A 87 -5.76 -3.17 -5.62
CA HIS A 87 -5.62 -3.35 -4.17
C HIS A 87 -6.62 -2.49 -3.40
N PHE A 88 -7.06 -3.01 -2.25
CA PHE A 88 -7.94 -2.30 -1.33
C PHE A 88 -7.16 -1.19 -0.60
N LEU A 89 -6.40 -1.53 0.44
CA LEU A 89 -5.43 -0.63 1.09
C LEU A 89 -3.97 -1.03 0.82
N GLY A 90 -3.75 -2.22 0.26
CA GLY A 90 -2.42 -2.67 -0.18
C GLY A 90 -1.44 -3.04 0.93
N GLY A 91 -1.92 -3.21 2.17
CA GLY A 91 -1.08 -3.55 3.31
C GLY A 91 -0.39 -4.91 3.17
N ASP A 92 0.75 -5.03 3.84
CA ASP A 92 1.70 -6.13 3.65
C ASP A 92 2.26 -6.64 5.00
N PHE A 93 2.01 -5.90 6.09
CA PHE A 93 2.38 -6.28 7.45
C PHE A 93 1.31 -7.14 8.09
N SER A 94 1.74 -8.03 9.00
CA SER A 94 0.76 -8.65 9.91
C SER A 94 0.05 -7.59 10.78
N PRO A 95 -1.17 -7.84 11.27
CA PRO A 95 -1.92 -6.85 12.07
C PRO A 95 -1.12 -6.32 13.26
N THR A 96 -0.46 -7.21 14.00
CA THR A 96 0.39 -6.85 15.14
C THR A 96 1.65 -6.09 14.72
N GLN A 97 2.24 -6.43 13.58
CA GLN A 97 3.41 -5.73 13.06
C GLN A 97 3.08 -4.29 12.67
N SER A 98 1.95 -4.05 12.00
CA SER A 98 1.49 -2.69 11.65
C SER A 98 1.33 -1.79 12.89
N LYS A 99 0.71 -2.31 13.96
CA LYS A 99 0.54 -1.58 15.22
C LYS A 99 1.89 -1.27 15.87
N ARG A 100 2.75 -2.29 16.03
CA ARG A 100 4.09 -2.11 16.64
C ARG A 100 4.99 -1.18 15.84
N PHE A 101 4.85 -1.16 14.51
CA PHE A 101 5.58 -0.24 13.66
C PHE A 101 5.21 1.22 14.01
N PHE A 102 3.92 1.55 14.10
CA PHE A 102 3.46 2.89 14.45
C PHE A 102 3.54 3.22 15.96
N GLU A 103 3.81 2.24 16.83
CA GLU A 103 4.24 2.50 18.22
C GLU A 103 5.71 2.97 18.31
N LYS A 104 6.48 2.82 17.22
CA LYS A 104 7.89 3.22 17.14
C LYS A 104 8.09 4.39 16.19
N TYR A 105 7.43 4.38 15.03
CA TYR A 105 7.63 5.37 13.98
C TYR A 105 6.40 6.25 13.78
N ASP A 106 6.59 7.57 13.87
CA ASP A 106 5.57 8.52 13.42
C ASP A 106 5.75 8.78 11.92
N LEU A 107 4.64 8.82 11.18
CA LEU A 107 4.65 9.29 9.81
C LEU A 107 4.54 10.81 9.80
N LEU A 108 5.60 11.49 9.34
CA LEU A 108 5.63 12.96 9.28
C LEU A 108 5.11 13.49 7.95
N LYS A 109 5.53 12.85 6.85
CA LYS A 109 5.14 13.26 5.50
C LYS A 109 5.15 12.08 4.56
N HIS A 110 4.09 11.94 3.78
CA HIS A 110 4.03 11.01 2.67
C HIS A 110 3.92 11.79 1.35
N CYS A 111 4.75 11.39 0.38
CA CYS A 111 4.64 11.78 -1.01
C CYS A 111 4.12 10.56 -1.78
N PRO A 112 2.85 10.58 -2.25
CA PRO A 112 2.29 9.48 -3.02
C PRO A 112 2.96 9.36 -4.39
N ASN A 113 2.75 8.23 -5.08
CA ASN A 113 3.32 7.97 -6.40
C ASN A 113 3.04 9.13 -7.37
N THR A 114 4.12 9.76 -7.82
CA THR A 114 4.10 10.78 -8.87
C THR A 114 4.08 10.13 -10.26
N HIS A 115 3.90 10.93 -11.32
CA HIS A 115 3.85 10.41 -12.69
C HIS A 115 5.14 9.69 -13.13
N SER A 116 6.28 10.05 -12.54
CA SER A 116 7.59 9.42 -12.72
C SER A 116 7.75 8.11 -11.93
N GLY A 117 6.77 7.74 -11.11
CA GLY A 117 6.82 6.56 -10.23
C GLY A 117 7.61 6.79 -8.93
N PHE A 118 8.02 8.02 -8.64
CA PHE A 118 8.66 8.38 -7.38
C PHE A 118 7.62 8.45 -6.24
N SER A 119 7.94 7.80 -5.13
CA SER A 119 7.23 7.87 -3.85
C SER A 119 8.24 7.82 -2.71
N ALA A 120 7.96 8.60 -1.67
CA ALA A 120 8.81 8.66 -0.49
C ALA A 120 7.98 8.96 0.75
N THR A 121 8.37 8.39 1.86
CA THR A 121 7.75 8.64 3.17
C THR A 121 8.82 9.00 4.18
N LEU A 122 8.62 10.11 4.88
CA LEU A 122 9.46 10.55 5.98
C LEU A 122 8.85 10.07 7.29
N PHE A 123 9.60 9.23 7.98
CA PHE A 123 9.26 8.71 9.30
C PHE A 123 10.13 9.37 10.38
N LYS A 124 9.61 9.38 11.60
CA LYS A 124 10.34 9.76 12.80
C LYS A 124 10.43 8.56 13.75
N ASP A 125 11.62 8.11 14.11
CA ASP A 125 11.81 7.09 15.14
C ASP A 125 11.69 7.73 16.54
N THR A 126 10.58 7.48 17.22
CA THR A 126 10.27 8.02 18.55
C THR A 126 11.11 7.38 19.67
N LYS A 127 11.83 6.29 19.36
CA LYS A 127 12.65 5.52 20.30
C LYS A 127 14.12 5.53 19.90
N ALA A 128 14.53 6.44 19.03
CA ALA A 128 15.92 6.59 18.62
C ALA A 128 16.83 6.89 19.82
N ASP A 129 17.98 6.24 19.85
CA ASP A 129 19.04 6.44 20.85
C ASP A 129 19.94 7.64 20.53
N SER A 130 19.78 8.22 19.34
CA SER A 130 20.59 9.32 18.80
C SER A 130 19.74 10.24 17.90
N LYS A 131 20.05 11.54 17.90
CA LYS A 131 19.37 12.54 17.04
C LYS A 131 19.53 12.24 15.54
N ASP A 132 20.65 11.62 15.16
CA ASP A 132 20.94 11.29 13.76
C ASP A 132 20.10 10.12 13.21
N SER A 133 19.47 9.34 14.09
CA SER A 133 18.56 8.24 13.71
C SER A 133 17.08 8.61 13.90
N GLU A 134 16.79 9.86 14.29
CA GLU A 134 15.45 10.32 14.62
C GLU A 134 14.57 10.47 13.37
N TYR A 135 15.14 10.82 12.21
CA TYR A 135 14.39 11.04 10.98
C TYR A 135 14.86 10.11 9.87
N ILE A 136 13.93 9.36 9.29
CA ILE A 136 14.21 8.30 8.33
C ILE A 136 13.42 8.57 7.05
N LEU A 137 14.14 8.82 5.96
CA LEU A 137 13.54 8.94 4.64
C LEU A 137 13.51 7.56 3.96
N ALA A 138 12.33 7.00 3.80
CA ALA A 138 12.12 5.74 3.08
C ALA A 138 11.66 6.05 1.65
N ILE A 139 12.46 5.65 0.67
CA ILE A 139 12.19 5.86 -0.75
C ILE A 139 11.77 4.54 -1.37
N ARG A 140 10.71 4.58 -2.16
CA ARG A 140 10.21 3.42 -2.89
C ARG A 140 10.83 3.36 -4.29
N GLY A 141 11.10 2.15 -4.77
CA GLY A 141 11.45 1.94 -6.18
C GLY A 141 10.27 2.23 -7.10
N THR A 142 10.58 2.50 -8.38
CA THR A 142 9.58 2.61 -9.45
C THR A 142 8.80 1.30 -9.58
N GLU A 143 7.49 1.35 -9.41
CA GLU A 143 6.62 0.25 -9.86
C GLU A 143 6.58 0.31 -11.39
N PHE A 144 7.03 -0.76 -12.05
CA PHE A 144 6.85 -0.90 -13.49
C PHE A 144 5.35 -0.80 -13.79
N LYS A 145 4.95 0.17 -14.63
CA LYS A 145 3.54 0.30 -15.01
C LYS A 145 3.15 -0.95 -15.81
N LEU A 146 2.01 -1.56 -15.46
CA LEU A 146 1.52 -2.79 -16.09
C LEU A 146 1.48 -2.69 -17.62
N GLU A 147 1.12 -1.51 -18.13
CA GLU A 147 1.10 -1.14 -19.55
C GLU A 147 2.48 -1.26 -20.22
N GLN A 148 3.56 -0.90 -19.52
CA GLN A 148 4.93 -1.03 -20.03
C GLN A 148 5.37 -2.49 -20.15
N ILE A 149 4.89 -3.37 -19.25
CA ILE A 149 5.14 -4.81 -19.34
C ILE A 149 4.33 -5.43 -20.48
N GLN A 150 3.10 -4.97 -20.69
CA GLN A 150 2.25 -5.40 -21.81
C GLN A 150 2.90 -5.06 -23.15
N ASP A 151 3.42 -3.84 -23.32
CA ASP A 151 4.15 -3.42 -24.52
C ASP A 151 5.42 -4.26 -24.73
N LEU A 152 6.22 -4.50 -23.68
CA LEU A 152 7.39 -5.37 -23.77
C LEU A 152 7.05 -6.80 -24.20
N LEU A 153 5.96 -7.36 -23.67
CA LEU A 153 5.48 -8.69 -24.06
C LEU A 153 4.96 -8.70 -25.50
N ASN A 154 4.17 -7.69 -25.88
CA ASN A 154 3.64 -7.55 -27.23
C ASN A 154 4.77 -7.41 -28.26
N ASP A 155 5.77 -6.57 -28.00
CA ASP A 155 6.95 -6.39 -28.86
C ASP A 155 7.76 -7.68 -28.98
N TYR A 156 7.95 -8.42 -27.89
CA TYR A 156 8.60 -9.73 -27.92
C TYR A 156 7.81 -10.76 -28.75
N TYR A 157 6.49 -10.81 -28.60
CA TYR A 157 5.62 -11.69 -29.39
C TYR A 157 5.55 -11.30 -30.88
N ILE A 158 5.58 -10.01 -31.21
CA ILE A 158 5.61 -9.54 -32.60
C ILE A 158 6.99 -9.82 -33.23
N GLY A 159 8.08 -9.61 -32.49
CA GLY A 159 9.44 -9.90 -32.94
C GLY A 159 9.68 -11.39 -33.22
N THR A 160 9.14 -12.28 -32.38
CA THR A 160 9.36 -13.75 -32.52
C THR A 160 8.43 -14.45 -33.51
N ASN A 161 7.31 -13.82 -33.90
CA ASN A 161 6.34 -14.40 -34.84
C ASN A 161 6.63 -14.08 -36.31
N ASN A 162 7.47 -13.08 -36.61
CA ASN A 162 7.88 -12.79 -37.99
C ASN A 162 9.00 -13.73 -38.50
N ASP A 163 9.72 -14.41 -37.62
CA ASP A 163 10.79 -15.35 -38.02
C ASP A 163 10.27 -16.71 -38.51
N ARG A 164 8.97 -17.01 -38.36
CA ARG A 164 8.38 -18.30 -38.80
C ARG A 164 7.77 -18.32 -40.19
N LYS A 165 7.93 -17.26 -41.00
CA LYS A 165 7.42 -17.19 -42.39
C LYS A 165 8.51 -17.23 -43.48
N ALA A 166 9.75 -17.56 -43.12
CA ALA A 166 10.83 -17.77 -44.08
C ALA A 166 11.43 -19.18 -43.91
N ALA A 167 10.68 -20.21 -44.30
CA ALA A 167 11.19 -21.55 -44.58
C ALA A 167 10.30 -22.22 -45.64
#